data_AF-A0A9W8R5M4-F1
#
_entry.id   AF-A0A9W8R5M4-F1
#
_cell.length_a   1.000
_cell.length_b   1.000
_cell.length_c   1.000
_cell.angle_alpha   90.00
_cell.angle_beta   90.00
_cell.angle_gamma   90.00
#
_symmetry.space_group_name_H-M   'P 1'
#
loop_
_entity.id
_entity.type
_entity.pdbx_description
1 polymer ?
#
loop_
_entity_poly.entity_id
_entity_poly.type
_entity_poly.pdbx_seq_one_letter_code
_entity_poly.pdbx_strand_id
1 'polypeptide(L)'
;MATPASDATEWDPLGPNAPAGNALVVLRPENAAAKLAFSDVVDFIKEQDDDDNDDDDGHGLRSRFSRYVWFSDEQVYDPAVNRLVNHQLKLSLDGSSSPSSGASSDHFSQDVRIWTGFFFLDPNIPPLLQRLGWSVGRLSQKNLALGRANVDLLLTTSRSSQVARRHAFISFSTETRLARVSLESGSSTTVNNHSLTSRGSNVSCVNAQNSVSFEDLRYTLEYTPHCYRPEGQAGLEEYVNALHGDDQPTKEALLATPTPTLNSQTIGRYSVTGLIGMGSFGRVRPATDPQSDRLVAIKTIEIRANNAQAIRRKLDLMDNLSRLANAEKQTNILRVIETIHVPGTRIDEFHVILEPFVEITFEKIPQGTQ
;
A
#
# COMPACT_ATOMS: atom_id res chain seq x y z
N MET A 1 9.09 -40.47 -28.40
CA MET A 1 9.37 -39.79 -27.12
C MET A 1 10.48 -38.78 -27.36
N ALA A 2 10.13 -37.51 -27.37
CA ALA A 2 11.08 -36.41 -27.32
C ALA A 2 10.43 -35.34 -26.43
N THR A 3 10.90 -35.25 -25.20
CA THR A 3 10.65 -34.10 -24.33
C THR A 3 11.47 -32.94 -24.87
N PRO A 4 10.87 -31.78 -25.19
CA PRO A 4 11.64 -30.57 -25.31
C PRO A 4 11.94 -30.09 -23.88
N ALA A 5 13.22 -30.16 -23.51
CA ALA A 5 13.76 -29.29 -22.49
C ALA A 5 13.79 -27.87 -23.10
N SER A 6 13.22 -26.92 -22.38
CA SER A 6 13.43 -25.50 -22.62
C SER A 6 13.65 -24.86 -21.27
N ASP A 7 14.92 -24.81 -20.88
CA ASP A 7 15.45 -23.91 -19.85
C ASP A 7 15.27 -22.47 -20.32
N ALA A 8 14.02 -22.00 -20.42
CA ALA A 8 13.75 -20.57 -20.40
C ALA A 8 14.00 -20.15 -18.95
N THR A 9 15.16 -19.53 -18.70
CA THR A 9 15.39 -18.83 -17.45
C THR A 9 14.33 -17.74 -17.39
N GLU A 10 13.27 -17.96 -16.64
CA GLU A 10 12.18 -17.01 -16.43
C GLU A 10 12.84 -15.72 -15.90
N TRP A 11 12.93 -14.71 -16.78
CA TRP A 11 13.59 -13.45 -16.45
C TRP A 11 12.81 -12.79 -15.32
N ASP A 12 13.41 -12.70 -14.13
CA ASP A 12 12.78 -12.08 -12.97
C ASP A 12 12.87 -10.55 -13.09
N PRO A 13 11.76 -9.83 -13.30
CA PRO A 13 11.76 -8.38 -13.43
C PRO A 13 12.09 -7.64 -12.11
N LEU A 14 12.14 -8.37 -10.99
CA LEU A 14 12.59 -7.88 -9.68
C LEU A 14 13.98 -8.43 -9.31
N GLY A 15 14.64 -9.14 -10.23
CA GLY A 15 15.96 -9.70 -10.02
C GLY A 15 17.04 -8.63 -9.87
N PRO A 16 18.20 -8.97 -9.27
CA PRO A 16 19.35 -8.08 -9.25
C PRO A 16 19.77 -7.80 -10.70
N ASN A 17 19.81 -6.53 -11.10
CA ASN A 17 20.05 -6.01 -12.47
C ASN A 17 18.81 -5.85 -13.37
N ALA A 18 17.60 -6.18 -12.91
CA ALA A 18 16.38 -5.85 -13.64
C ALA A 18 16.00 -4.36 -13.45
N PRO A 19 15.17 -3.78 -14.34
CA PRO A 19 14.74 -2.38 -14.25
C PRO A 19 14.06 -2.03 -12.91
N ALA A 20 13.39 -2.99 -12.28
CA ALA A 20 12.76 -2.83 -10.97
C ALA A 20 13.53 -3.55 -9.83
N GLY A 21 14.80 -3.91 -10.05
CA GLY A 21 15.60 -4.68 -9.09
C GLY A 21 15.91 -3.96 -7.78
N ASN A 22 15.86 -2.62 -7.77
CA ASN A 22 16.00 -1.78 -6.58
C ASN A 22 14.65 -1.25 -6.06
N ALA A 23 13.54 -1.65 -6.67
CA ALA A 23 12.23 -1.22 -6.20
C ALA A 23 12.00 -1.74 -4.78
N LEU A 24 11.47 -0.92 -3.89
CA LEU A 24 11.09 -1.33 -2.53
C LEU A 24 9.69 -1.92 -2.48
N VAL A 25 8.78 -1.36 -3.28
CA VAL A 25 7.41 -1.87 -3.40
C VAL A 25 6.96 -1.89 -4.86
N VAL A 26 6.05 -2.81 -5.15
CA VAL A 26 5.35 -2.89 -6.45
C VAL A 26 3.84 -2.75 -6.26
N LEU A 27 3.17 -2.28 -7.30
CA LEU A 27 1.72 -2.14 -7.37
C LEU A 27 1.22 -2.92 -8.59
N ARG A 28 0.60 -4.08 -8.36
CA ARG A 28 0.15 -5.02 -9.39
C ARG A 28 -1.34 -4.85 -9.69
N PRO A 29 -1.79 -4.74 -10.94
CA PRO A 29 -3.22 -4.73 -11.26
C PRO A 29 -3.91 -6.04 -10.83
N GLU A 30 -4.94 -5.95 -9.99
CA GLU A 30 -5.62 -7.13 -9.41
C GLU A 30 -6.93 -7.45 -10.16
N ASN A 31 -7.84 -6.48 -10.26
CA ASN A 31 -9.15 -6.67 -10.88
C ASN A 31 -9.13 -6.39 -12.40
N ALA A 32 -10.16 -6.86 -13.11
CA ALA A 32 -10.27 -6.72 -14.56
C ALA A 32 -10.19 -5.24 -15.03
N ALA A 33 -10.79 -4.31 -14.27
CA ALA A 33 -10.74 -2.89 -14.58
C ALA A 33 -9.31 -2.33 -14.49
N ALA A 34 -8.58 -2.64 -13.42
CA ALA A 34 -7.19 -2.21 -13.28
C ALA A 34 -6.26 -2.84 -14.32
N LYS A 35 -6.47 -4.11 -14.68
CA LYS A 35 -5.69 -4.80 -15.72
C LYS A 35 -5.90 -4.18 -17.10
N LEU A 36 -7.14 -3.89 -17.46
CA LEU A 36 -7.46 -3.20 -18.71
C LEU A 36 -6.86 -1.78 -18.72
N ALA A 37 -7.09 -1.02 -17.65
CA ALA A 37 -6.55 0.34 -17.54
C ALA A 37 -5.01 0.38 -17.57
N PHE A 38 -4.35 -0.62 -16.99
CA PHE A 38 -2.91 -0.81 -17.10
C PHE A 38 -2.48 -1.06 -18.55
N SER A 39 -3.19 -1.94 -19.27
CA SER A 39 -2.92 -2.19 -20.69
C SER A 39 -3.03 -0.92 -21.52
N ASP A 40 -4.09 -0.13 -21.33
CA ASP A 40 -4.28 1.15 -22.03
C ASP A 40 -3.14 2.15 -21.75
N VAL A 41 -2.58 2.11 -20.55
CA VAL A 41 -1.41 2.92 -20.18
C VAL A 41 -0.15 2.43 -20.88
N VAL A 42 0.05 1.12 -20.99
CA VAL A 42 1.18 0.56 -21.74
C VAL A 42 1.07 0.90 -23.22
N ASP A 43 -0.11 0.76 -23.82
CA ASP A 43 -0.35 1.17 -25.22
C ASP A 43 -0.06 2.67 -25.40
N PHE A 44 -0.55 3.52 -24.49
CA PHE A 44 -0.24 4.95 -24.50
C PHE A 44 1.27 5.24 -24.39
N ILE A 45 2.03 4.47 -23.62
CA ILE A 45 3.49 4.65 -23.53
C ILE A 45 4.16 4.23 -24.84
N LYS A 46 3.76 3.09 -25.42
CA LYS A 46 4.32 2.53 -26.65
C LYS A 46 4.03 3.34 -27.91
N GLU A 47 2.91 4.06 -27.96
CA GLU A 47 2.61 5.01 -29.05
C GLU A 47 3.70 6.09 -29.23
N GLN A 48 4.66 6.26 -28.30
CA GLN A 48 5.83 7.14 -28.51
C GLN A 48 6.88 6.51 -29.45
N ASP A 49 7.09 5.20 -29.36
CA ASP A 49 8.20 4.52 -30.05
C ASP A 49 8.00 4.46 -31.58
N ASP A 50 6.77 4.69 -32.06
CA ASP A 50 6.43 4.70 -33.50
C ASP A 50 6.61 6.08 -34.17
N ASP A 51 6.67 7.18 -33.40
CA ASP A 51 6.76 8.57 -33.91
C ASP A 51 8.18 9.17 -33.83
N ASP A 52 9.14 8.51 -33.17
CA ASP A 52 10.53 8.99 -32.96
C ASP A 52 11.44 8.76 -34.21
N ASN A 53 10.98 9.21 -35.39
CA ASN A 53 11.80 9.39 -36.60
C ASN A 53 12.32 10.84 -36.76
N ASP A 54 12.05 11.73 -35.82
CA ASP A 54 12.51 13.12 -35.86
C ASP A 54 13.41 13.43 -34.64
N ASP A 55 14.64 13.85 -34.95
CA ASP A 55 15.65 14.34 -34.03
C ASP A 55 15.15 15.56 -33.22
N ASP A 56 14.75 15.39 -31.96
CA ASP A 56 14.76 16.48 -30.98
C ASP A 56 14.99 15.96 -29.55
N ASP A 57 15.93 16.61 -28.84
CA ASP A 57 16.52 16.23 -27.54
C ASP A 57 15.56 16.35 -26.33
N GLY A 58 14.30 15.97 -26.49
CA GLY A 58 13.27 16.01 -25.45
C GLY A 58 12.77 14.61 -25.10
N HIS A 59 13.34 13.97 -24.08
CA HIS A 59 12.76 12.76 -23.49
C HIS A 59 11.26 12.96 -23.24
N GLY A 60 10.43 12.33 -24.08
CA GLY A 60 9.00 12.58 -24.16
C GLY A 60 8.27 12.36 -22.83
N LEU A 61 7.10 12.99 -22.67
CA LEU A 61 6.27 12.82 -21.47
C LEU A 61 5.95 11.34 -21.19
N ARG A 62 5.80 10.53 -22.23
CA ARG A 62 5.58 9.07 -22.15
C ARG A 62 6.82 8.33 -21.61
N SER A 63 8.03 8.71 -22.02
CA SER A 63 9.31 8.26 -21.43
C SER A 63 9.39 8.53 -19.91
N ARG A 64 8.75 9.59 -19.39
CA ARG A 64 8.67 9.78 -17.94
C ARG A 64 7.81 8.71 -17.26
N PHE A 65 6.66 8.35 -17.84
CA PHE A 65 5.79 7.32 -17.27
C PHE A 65 6.41 5.93 -17.34
N SER A 66 7.23 5.64 -18.35
CA SER A 66 7.93 4.35 -18.48
C SER A 66 8.93 4.09 -17.34
N ARG A 67 9.42 5.13 -16.64
CA ARG A 67 10.38 4.99 -15.52
C ARG A 67 9.86 4.24 -14.30
N TYR A 68 8.54 4.11 -14.15
CA TYR A 68 7.90 3.53 -12.96
C TYR A 68 7.08 2.27 -13.29
N VAL A 69 7.20 1.74 -14.51
CA VAL A 69 6.41 0.60 -14.95
C VAL A 69 7.30 -0.46 -15.59
N TRP A 70 7.03 -1.70 -15.25
CA TRP A 70 7.52 -2.84 -15.99
C TRP A 70 6.32 -3.56 -16.60
N PHE A 71 6.43 -3.98 -17.86
CA PHE A 71 5.42 -4.78 -18.54
C PHE A 71 6.08 -5.89 -19.36
N SER A 72 5.34 -6.99 -19.55
CA SER A 72 5.74 -8.14 -20.35
C SER A 72 5.88 -7.77 -21.83
N ASP A 73 6.77 -8.47 -22.54
CA ASP A 73 6.99 -8.29 -23.98
C ASP A 73 5.82 -8.82 -24.83
N GLU A 74 4.97 -9.66 -24.25
CA GLU A 74 3.81 -10.25 -24.93
C GLU A 74 2.49 -9.90 -24.24
N GLN A 75 1.46 -9.65 -25.05
CA GLN A 75 0.09 -9.53 -24.59
C GLN A 75 -0.53 -10.91 -24.35
N VAL A 76 -1.34 -11.02 -23.29
CA VAL A 76 -2.00 -12.26 -22.90
C VAL A 76 -3.52 -12.11 -22.90
N TYR A 77 -4.23 -13.24 -23.04
CA TYR A 77 -5.68 -13.28 -22.89
C TYR A 77 -6.07 -13.36 -21.41
N ASP A 78 -6.90 -12.43 -20.94
CA ASP A 78 -7.49 -12.48 -19.59
C ASP A 78 -9.03 -12.63 -19.69
N PRO A 79 -9.60 -13.77 -19.25
CA PRO A 79 -11.05 -14.02 -19.36
C PRO A 79 -11.92 -13.04 -18.57
N ALA A 80 -11.42 -12.44 -17.49
CA ALA A 80 -12.18 -11.47 -16.71
C ALA A 80 -12.21 -10.11 -17.41
N VAL A 81 -11.09 -9.70 -18.01
CA VAL A 81 -11.01 -8.50 -18.84
C VAL A 81 -11.87 -8.64 -20.09
N ASN A 82 -11.78 -9.78 -20.77
CA ASN A 82 -12.58 -10.01 -21.97
C ASN A 82 -14.09 -9.93 -21.69
N ARG A 83 -14.53 -10.49 -20.55
CA ARG A 83 -15.93 -10.35 -20.09
C ARG A 83 -16.31 -8.90 -19.80
N LEU A 84 -15.43 -8.13 -19.17
CA LEU A 84 -15.65 -6.72 -18.87
C LEU A 84 -15.83 -5.89 -20.15
N VAL A 85 -14.93 -6.04 -21.11
CA VAL A 85 -14.99 -5.29 -22.38
C VAL A 85 -16.25 -5.64 -23.17
N ASN A 86 -16.55 -6.92 -23.34
CA ASN A 86 -17.76 -7.36 -24.04
C ASN A 86 -19.04 -6.87 -23.34
N HIS A 87 -19.05 -6.80 -22.01
CA HIS A 87 -20.17 -6.22 -21.25
C HIS A 87 -20.31 -4.71 -21.49
N GLN A 88 -19.20 -3.96 -21.49
CA GLN A 88 -19.21 -2.52 -21.79
C GLN A 88 -19.67 -2.22 -23.22
N LEU A 89 -19.22 -3.00 -24.21
CA LEU A 89 -19.67 -2.91 -25.59
C LEU A 89 -21.17 -3.12 -25.71
N LYS A 90 -21.70 -4.15 -25.05
CA LYS A 90 -23.14 -4.45 -25.06
C LYS A 90 -23.98 -3.29 -24.49
N LEU A 91 -23.56 -2.73 -23.35
CA LEU A 91 -24.22 -1.56 -22.75
C LEU A 91 -24.18 -0.32 -23.65
N SER A 92 -23.09 -0.12 -24.39
CA SER A 92 -22.95 1.03 -25.30
C SER A 92 -23.86 0.94 -26.53
N LEU A 93 -24.16 -0.27 -27.02
CA LEU A 93 -25.11 -0.48 -28.12
C LEU A 93 -26.57 -0.39 -27.66
N ASP A 94 -26.91 -0.97 -26.51
CA ASP A 94 -28.29 -0.97 -25.99
C ASP A 94 -28.75 0.45 -25.55
N GLY A 95 -27.79 1.34 -25.23
CA GLY A 95 -28.04 2.77 -24.97
C GLY A 95 -28.33 3.62 -26.21
N SER A 96 -28.15 3.07 -27.42
CA SER A 96 -28.43 3.74 -28.71
C SER A 96 -29.70 3.16 -29.33
N SER A 97 -30.86 3.44 -28.75
CA SER A 97 -32.14 2.98 -29.30
C SER A 97 -32.57 3.84 -30.50
N SER A 98 -32.37 3.30 -31.71
CA SER A 98 -33.40 3.35 -32.76
C SER A 98 -33.74 1.90 -33.13
N PRO A 99 -35.03 1.53 -33.20
CA PRO A 99 -35.42 0.14 -33.34
C PRO A 99 -35.30 -0.27 -34.82
N SER A 100 -34.28 -1.04 -35.16
CA SER A 100 -34.24 -1.79 -36.42
C SER A 100 -33.91 -3.25 -36.16
N SER A 101 -35.00 -4.03 -36.19
CA SER A 101 -35.13 -5.47 -36.44
C SER A 101 -33.87 -6.27 -36.78
N GLY A 102 -33.62 -7.31 -35.97
CA GLY A 102 -33.40 -8.67 -36.50
C GLY A 102 -31.99 -9.06 -36.97
N ALA A 103 -30.92 -8.67 -36.28
CA ALA A 103 -29.59 -9.25 -36.51
C ALA A 103 -29.13 -10.06 -35.28
N SER A 104 -28.64 -11.27 -35.55
CA SER A 104 -28.18 -12.29 -34.60
C SER A 104 -27.17 -11.76 -33.58
N SER A 105 -27.41 -12.04 -32.30
CA SER A 105 -26.61 -11.59 -31.15
C SER A 105 -25.28 -12.34 -30.94
N ASP A 106 -24.85 -13.17 -31.89
CA ASP A 106 -23.77 -14.16 -31.70
C ASP A 106 -22.39 -13.72 -32.24
N HIS A 107 -22.26 -12.52 -32.83
CA HIS A 107 -21.02 -12.10 -33.50
C HIS A 107 -20.18 -11.04 -32.77
N PHE A 108 -20.52 -10.67 -31.53
CA PHE A 108 -19.87 -9.52 -30.85
C PHE A 108 -18.98 -9.90 -29.66
N SER A 109 -18.29 -11.04 -29.74
CA SER A 109 -17.20 -11.34 -28.81
C SER A 109 -15.90 -10.83 -29.40
N GLN A 110 -15.37 -9.73 -28.87
CA GLN A 110 -13.96 -9.41 -29.11
C GLN A 110 -13.08 -10.41 -28.35
N ASP A 111 -11.91 -10.72 -28.91
CA ASP A 111 -10.85 -11.45 -28.24
C ASP A 111 -9.82 -10.43 -27.74
N VAL A 112 -10.03 -9.94 -26.51
CA VAL A 112 -9.20 -8.86 -25.94
C VAL A 112 -7.93 -9.46 -25.34
N ARG A 113 -6.79 -9.05 -25.89
CA ARG A 113 -5.47 -9.29 -25.31
C ARG A 113 -4.97 -8.04 -24.63
N ILE A 114 -4.27 -8.22 -23.50
CA ILE A 114 -3.78 -7.11 -22.68
C ILE A 114 -2.30 -7.25 -22.35
N TRP A 115 -1.64 -6.12 -22.16
CA TRP A 115 -0.33 -6.07 -21.52
C TRP A 115 -0.45 -6.43 -20.03
N THR A 116 0.53 -7.16 -19.52
CA THR A 116 0.64 -7.48 -18.08
C THR A 116 1.91 -6.88 -17.52
N GLY A 117 1.92 -6.60 -16.22
CA GLY A 117 3.03 -5.90 -15.60
C GLY A 117 2.67 -5.32 -14.24
N PHE A 118 3.42 -4.32 -13.81
CA PHE A 118 3.24 -3.65 -12.53
C PHE A 118 3.92 -2.29 -12.52
N PHE A 119 3.44 -1.40 -11.65
CA PHE A 119 4.19 -0.21 -11.28
C PHE A 119 5.17 -0.54 -10.15
N PHE A 120 6.28 0.17 -10.06
CA PHE A 120 7.28 -0.04 -9.03
C PHE A 120 7.82 1.28 -8.48
N LEU A 121 8.19 1.28 -7.20
CA LEU A 121 8.72 2.44 -6.50
C LEU A 121 10.17 2.18 -6.15
N ASP A 122 11.07 2.82 -6.89
CA ASP A 122 12.50 2.80 -6.67
C ASP A 122 12.93 4.15 -6.06
N PRO A 123 13.51 4.17 -4.84
CA PRO A 123 14.03 5.39 -4.22
C PRO A 123 15.08 6.13 -5.05
N ASN A 124 15.81 5.42 -5.93
CA ASN A 124 16.79 6.01 -6.84
C ASN A 124 16.13 6.82 -7.98
N ILE A 125 14.82 6.66 -8.18
CA ILE A 125 14.01 7.34 -9.19
C ILE A 125 13.10 8.35 -8.47
N PRO A 126 13.52 9.62 -8.28
CA PRO A 126 12.82 10.55 -7.42
C PRO A 126 11.43 10.91 -7.97
N PRO A 127 10.39 10.94 -7.12
CA PRO A 127 9.05 11.32 -7.53
C PRO A 127 8.95 12.83 -7.86
N LEU A 128 7.89 13.21 -8.57
CA LEU A 128 7.57 14.61 -8.91
C LEU A 128 7.52 15.51 -7.66
N LEU A 129 7.00 14.97 -6.55
CA LEU A 129 6.81 15.68 -5.29
C LEU A 129 7.47 14.92 -4.15
N GLN A 130 8.79 15.05 -4.04
CA GLN A 130 9.64 14.34 -3.06
C GLN A 130 9.05 14.27 -1.65
N ARG A 131 8.56 15.40 -1.09
CA ARG A 131 7.99 15.45 0.27
C ARG A 131 6.68 14.69 0.45
N LEU A 132 5.97 14.39 -0.63
CA LEU A 132 4.66 13.70 -0.59
C LEU A 132 4.77 12.24 -1.06
N GLY A 133 5.85 11.88 -1.75
CA GLY A 133 6.04 10.57 -2.35
C GLY A 133 5.55 10.49 -3.80
N TRP A 134 5.34 9.27 -4.28
CA TRP A 134 4.92 8.98 -5.65
C TRP A 134 3.44 9.25 -5.81
N SER A 135 3.12 10.21 -6.67
CA SER A 135 1.75 10.57 -6.99
C SER A 135 1.13 9.56 -7.95
N VAL A 136 -0.10 9.13 -7.67
CA VAL A 136 -0.85 8.18 -8.50
C VAL A 136 -2.15 8.82 -8.99
N GLY A 137 -2.57 8.50 -10.21
CA GLY A 137 -3.84 9.02 -10.74
C GLY A 137 -4.00 8.89 -12.24
N ARG A 138 -4.91 9.69 -12.81
CA ARG A 138 -5.32 9.62 -14.21
C ARG A 138 -4.67 10.68 -15.10
N LEU A 139 -4.51 10.39 -16.39
CA LEU A 139 -3.93 11.31 -17.38
C LEU A 139 -4.65 12.67 -17.42
N SER A 140 -3.89 13.75 -17.33
CA SER A 140 -4.38 15.11 -17.57
C SER A 140 -4.07 15.55 -18.99
N GLN A 141 -5.12 15.65 -19.82
CA GLN A 141 -5.00 16.08 -21.22
C GLN A 141 -4.50 17.53 -21.37
N LYS A 142 -4.82 18.38 -20.38
CA LYS A 142 -4.23 19.71 -20.27
C LYS A 142 -2.72 19.65 -20.03
N ASN A 143 -2.25 18.75 -19.17
CA ASN A 143 -0.82 18.66 -18.87
C ASN A 143 -0.06 17.94 -19.99
N LEU A 144 -0.69 16.95 -20.64
CA LEU A 144 -0.19 16.31 -21.86
C LEU A 144 0.08 17.35 -22.97
N ALA A 145 -0.88 18.22 -23.24
CA ALA A 145 -0.71 19.31 -24.22
C ALA A 145 0.37 20.34 -23.83
N LEU A 146 0.79 20.36 -22.56
CA LEU A 146 1.86 21.21 -22.04
C LEU A 146 3.19 20.46 -21.87
N GLY A 147 3.26 19.18 -22.27
CA GLY A 147 4.44 18.33 -22.08
C GLY A 147 4.79 18.07 -20.61
N ARG A 148 3.81 18.08 -19.70
CA ARG A 148 4.03 17.94 -18.25
C ARG A 148 3.33 16.71 -17.68
N ALA A 149 3.99 16.01 -16.77
CA ALA A 149 3.36 14.94 -16.00
C ALA A 149 2.53 15.52 -14.84
N ASN A 150 1.31 15.02 -14.65
CA ASN A 150 0.50 15.35 -13.48
C ASN A 150 0.73 14.39 -12.30
N VAL A 151 1.19 13.17 -12.60
CA VAL A 151 1.42 12.08 -11.67
C VAL A 151 2.71 11.32 -12.02
N ASP A 152 3.22 10.54 -11.08
CA ASP A 152 4.34 9.61 -11.30
C ASP A 152 3.82 8.29 -11.88
N LEU A 153 2.79 7.70 -11.25
CA LEU A 153 2.16 6.45 -11.68
C LEU A 153 0.83 6.78 -12.36
N LEU A 154 0.81 6.58 -13.67
CA LEU A 154 -0.39 6.75 -14.48
C LEU A 154 -1.26 5.49 -14.40
N LEU A 155 -2.38 5.55 -13.67
CA LEU A 155 -3.25 4.39 -13.47
C LEU A 155 -4.22 4.15 -14.63
N THR A 156 -4.59 5.21 -15.34
CA THR A 156 -5.50 5.14 -16.49
C THR A 156 -5.37 6.39 -17.38
N THR A 157 -5.60 6.20 -18.68
CA THR A 157 -5.73 7.26 -19.67
C THR A 157 -7.19 7.70 -19.86
N SER A 158 -8.14 6.85 -19.44
CA SER A 158 -9.57 7.00 -19.72
C SER A 158 -10.24 8.08 -18.88
N ARG A 159 -10.87 9.07 -19.53
CA ARG A 159 -11.61 10.14 -18.86
C ARG A 159 -12.89 9.68 -18.15
N SER A 160 -13.42 8.49 -18.47
CA SER A 160 -14.62 7.95 -17.85
C SER A 160 -14.35 7.28 -16.50
N SER A 161 -13.08 7.04 -16.15
CA SER A 161 -12.70 6.52 -14.84
C SER A 161 -13.00 7.54 -13.72
N GLN A 162 -13.42 7.02 -12.56
CA GLN A 162 -13.63 7.81 -11.34
C GLN A 162 -12.30 8.25 -10.69
N VAL A 163 -11.17 7.70 -11.16
CA VAL A 163 -9.85 8.08 -10.67
C VAL A 163 -9.57 9.56 -10.98
N ALA A 164 -9.38 10.34 -9.93
CA ALA A 164 -8.93 11.73 -10.03
C ALA A 164 -7.57 11.87 -10.74
N ARG A 165 -7.32 13.06 -11.32
CA ARG A 165 -6.05 13.37 -12.02
C ARG A 165 -4.84 13.18 -11.11
N ARG A 166 -4.94 13.60 -9.85
CA ARG A 166 -4.02 13.24 -8.78
C ARG A 166 -4.88 12.69 -7.66
N HIS A 167 -4.80 11.39 -7.46
CA HIS A 167 -5.72 10.64 -6.63
C HIS A 167 -5.16 10.51 -5.21
N ALA A 168 -3.95 9.98 -5.12
CA ALA A 168 -3.28 9.68 -3.87
C ALA A 168 -1.77 9.81 -4.03
N PHE A 169 -1.06 9.64 -2.92
CA PHE A 169 0.36 9.43 -2.89
C PHE A 169 0.68 8.10 -2.21
N ILE A 170 1.68 7.41 -2.73
CA ILE A 170 2.34 6.29 -2.06
C ILE A 170 3.69 6.82 -1.54
N SER A 171 3.97 6.60 -0.27
CA SER A 171 5.14 7.12 0.46
C SER A 171 5.61 6.11 1.50
N PHE A 172 6.63 6.45 2.28
CA PHE A 172 7.05 5.65 3.43
C PHE A 172 6.89 6.46 4.71
N SER A 173 6.39 5.81 5.76
CA SER A 173 6.22 6.42 7.08
C SER A 173 7.55 6.80 7.69
N THR A 174 7.62 7.99 8.29
CA THR A 174 8.78 8.39 9.09
C THR A 174 8.93 7.51 10.32
N GLU A 175 7.82 7.21 10.99
CA GLU A 175 7.79 6.50 12.26
C GLU A 175 8.02 4.99 12.09
N THR A 176 7.34 4.38 11.13
CA THR A 176 7.27 2.91 11.01
C THR A 176 8.07 2.37 9.83
N ARG A 177 8.54 3.23 8.91
CA ARG A 177 9.15 2.87 7.61
C ARG A 177 8.28 2.04 6.69
N LEU A 178 7.02 1.80 7.05
CA LEU A 178 6.08 1.08 6.20
C LEU A 178 5.65 1.94 5.02
N ALA A 179 5.36 1.28 3.90
CA ALA A 179 4.68 1.95 2.80
C ALA A 179 3.33 2.49 3.28
N ARG A 180 2.95 3.68 2.80
CA ARG A 180 1.76 4.39 3.23
C ARG A 180 1.06 5.01 2.04
N VAL A 181 -0.25 4.82 1.97
CA VAL A 181 -1.12 5.46 0.97
C VAL A 181 -1.82 6.64 1.62
N SER A 182 -1.75 7.82 1.01
CA SER A 182 -2.44 9.02 1.47
C SER A 182 -3.32 9.62 0.38
N LEU A 183 -4.56 9.94 0.74
CA LEU A 183 -5.55 10.46 -0.20
C LEU A 183 -5.32 11.94 -0.47
N GLU A 184 -5.28 12.36 -1.73
CA GLU A 184 -5.09 13.76 -2.13
C GLU A 184 -6.33 14.37 -2.79
N SER A 185 -7.18 13.55 -3.40
CA SER A 185 -8.44 14.02 -3.99
C SER A 185 -9.61 13.92 -3.00
N GLY A 186 -10.78 14.42 -3.42
CA GLY A 186 -12.06 14.13 -2.74
C GLY A 186 -12.67 12.77 -3.14
N SER A 187 -11.92 11.93 -3.83
CA SER A 187 -12.30 10.57 -4.24
C SER A 187 -12.11 9.58 -3.08
N SER A 188 -12.53 8.34 -3.26
CA SER A 188 -12.30 7.28 -2.27
C SER A 188 -11.08 6.43 -2.63
N THR A 189 -10.25 6.14 -1.63
CA THR A 189 -9.19 5.12 -1.70
C THR A 189 -9.40 4.11 -0.58
N THR A 190 -9.28 2.82 -0.86
CA THR A 190 -9.39 1.77 0.16
C THR A 190 -8.10 0.97 0.23
N VAL A 191 -7.55 0.80 1.43
CA VAL A 191 -6.38 -0.05 1.70
C VAL A 191 -6.78 -1.16 2.65
N ASN A 192 -6.74 -2.40 2.19
CA ASN A 192 -7.29 -3.57 2.86
C ASN A 192 -8.76 -3.32 3.27
N ASN A 193 -9.02 -3.21 4.57
CA ASN A 193 -10.34 -2.95 5.13
C ASN A 193 -10.53 -1.48 5.57
N HIS A 194 -9.60 -0.58 5.24
CA HIS A 194 -9.62 0.82 5.64
C HIS A 194 -9.97 1.73 4.46
N SER A 195 -11.07 2.47 4.58
CA SER A 195 -11.50 3.44 3.57
C SER A 195 -11.04 4.86 3.93
N LEU A 196 -10.34 5.49 3.00
CA LEU A 196 -9.92 6.88 3.02
C LEU A 196 -10.92 7.70 2.20
N THR A 197 -11.62 8.62 2.85
CA THR A 197 -12.63 9.50 2.22
C THR A 197 -12.35 10.99 2.45
N SER A 198 -11.33 11.30 3.25
CA SER A 198 -10.95 12.67 3.59
C SER A 198 -9.55 12.98 3.07
N ARG A 199 -9.39 14.10 2.37
CA ARG A 199 -8.07 14.54 1.90
C ARG A 199 -7.07 14.62 3.05
N GLY A 200 -5.87 14.11 2.86
CA GLY A 200 -4.80 14.03 3.86
C GLY A 200 -4.90 12.82 4.80
N SER A 201 -6.03 12.09 4.80
CA SER A 201 -6.11 10.80 5.49
C SER A 201 -5.15 9.80 4.84
N ASN A 202 -4.61 8.91 5.65
CA ASN A 202 -3.61 7.95 5.23
C ASN A 202 -3.79 6.61 5.95
N VAL A 203 -3.28 5.54 5.32
CA VAL A 203 -3.22 4.20 5.89
C VAL A 203 -1.87 3.57 5.55
N SER A 204 -1.25 2.93 6.54
CA SER A 204 0.00 2.17 6.38
C SER A 204 -0.27 0.75 5.90
N CYS A 205 0.58 0.28 4.98
CA CYS A 205 0.54 -1.03 4.36
C CYS A 205 1.22 -2.06 5.25
N VAL A 206 0.49 -2.54 6.26
CA VAL A 206 1.03 -3.37 7.35
C VAL A 206 1.09 -4.88 7.06
N ASN A 207 0.64 -5.32 5.89
CA ASN A 207 0.72 -6.71 5.43
C ASN A 207 1.82 -6.87 4.36
N ALA A 208 2.30 -8.09 4.10
CA ALA A 208 3.23 -8.33 2.98
C ALA A 208 2.59 -8.04 1.62
N GLN A 209 1.29 -8.32 1.50
CA GLN A 209 0.46 -7.98 0.35
C GLN A 209 -0.74 -7.18 0.85
N ASN A 210 -0.96 -6.00 0.27
CA ASN A 210 -2.04 -5.10 0.65
C ASN A 210 -2.95 -4.86 -0.56
N SER A 211 -4.25 -5.06 -0.41
CA SER A 211 -5.19 -4.68 -1.47
C SER A 211 -5.42 -3.18 -1.42
N VAL A 212 -5.12 -2.46 -2.50
CA VAL A 212 -5.27 -1.02 -2.62
C VAL A 212 -6.21 -0.72 -3.78
N SER A 213 -7.36 -0.09 -3.49
CA SER A 213 -8.32 0.33 -4.49
C SER A 213 -8.32 1.84 -4.63
N PHE A 214 -8.08 2.35 -5.84
CA PHE A 214 -8.31 3.73 -6.22
C PHE A 214 -9.62 3.76 -7.00
N GLU A 215 -10.73 4.07 -6.32
CA GLU A 215 -12.09 3.88 -6.84
C GLU A 215 -12.32 2.44 -7.33
N ASP A 216 -12.59 2.26 -8.62
CA ASP A 216 -12.87 0.99 -9.28
C ASP A 216 -11.62 0.21 -9.67
N LEU A 217 -10.43 0.82 -9.60
CA LEU A 217 -9.16 0.19 -9.96
C LEU A 217 -8.51 -0.42 -8.72
N ARG A 218 -8.49 -1.76 -8.63
CA ARG A 218 -7.88 -2.50 -7.53
C ARG A 218 -6.52 -3.05 -7.90
N TYR A 219 -5.57 -2.87 -6.99
CA TYR A 219 -4.20 -3.32 -7.11
C TYR A 219 -3.76 -4.05 -5.85
N THR A 220 -2.72 -4.89 -5.98
CA THR A 220 -1.97 -5.43 -4.86
C THR A 220 -0.67 -4.65 -4.69
N LEU A 221 -0.48 -4.03 -3.53
CA LEU A 221 0.79 -3.44 -3.12
C LEU A 221 1.61 -4.45 -2.34
N GLU A 222 2.83 -4.74 -2.82
CA GLU A 222 3.71 -5.78 -2.26
C GLU A 222 5.09 -5.21 -1.98
N TYR A 223 5.68 -5.61 -0.85
CA TYR A 223 7.11 -5.36 -0.58
C TYR A 223 7.95 -6.34 -1.39
N THR A 224 8.94 -5.81 -2.12
CA THR A 224 9.79 -6.63 -3.00
C THR A 224 10.82 -7.42 -2.20
N PRO A 225 11.44 -8.46 -2.80
CA PRO A 225 12.58 -9.14 -2.20
C PRO A 225 13.73 -8.19 -1.84
N HIS A 226 13.96 -7.13 -2.64
CA HIS A 226 14.98 -6.13 -2.37
C HIS A 226 14.72 -5.37 -1.07
N CYS A 227 13.46 -5.03 -0.79
CA CYS A 227 13.08 -4.34 0.44
C CYS A 227 13.50 -5.11 1.70
N TYR A 228 13.46 -6.44 1.72
CA TYR A 228 13.87 -7.22 2.91
C TYR A 228 15.39 -7.37 3.08
N ARG A 229 16.20 -6.98 2.09
CA ARG A 229 17.66 -7.11 2.15
C ARG A 229 18.29 -5.90 2.83
N PRO A 230 19.50 -6.04 3.42
CA PRO A 230 20.20 -4.92 4.04
C PRO A 230 20.36 -3.72 3.10
N GLU A 231 20.61 -3.96 1.81
CA GLU A 231 20.79 -2.89 0.82
C GLU A 231 19.50 -2.10 0.60
N GLY A 232 18.36 -2.78 0.50
CA GLY A 232 17.05 -2.13 0.36
C GLY A 232 16.62 -1.39 1.62
N GLN A 233 16.89 -1.94 2.81
CA GLN A 233 16.65 -1.26 4.08
C GLN A 233 17.52 0.00 4.22
N ALA A 234 18.79 -0.06 3.83
CA ALA A 234 19.68 1.10 3.82
C ALA A 234 19.22 2.17 2.82
N GLY A 235 18.80 1.78 1.61
CA GLY A 235 18.26 2.71 0.62
C GLY A 235 16.95 3.36 1.06
N LEU A 236 16.08 2.62 1.76
CA LEU A 236 14.87 3.17 2.39
C LEU A 236 15.22 4.17 3.49
N GLU A 237 16.17 3.82 4.36
CA GLU A 237 16.64 4.71 5.42
C GLU A 237 17.21 6.01 4.84
N GLU A 238 18.09 5.92 3.84
CA GLU A 238 18.65 7.09 3.15
C GLU A 238 17.56 7.97 2.53
N TYR A 239 16.60 7.35 1.83
CA TYR A 239 15.47 8.07 1.22
C TYR A 239 14.62 8.83 2.24
N VAL A 240 14.23 8.18 3.34
CA VAL A 240 13.39 8.82 4.36
C VAL A 240 14.19 9.89 5.14
N ASN A 241 15.47 9.63 5.42
CA ASN A 241 16.36 10.59 6.08
C ASN A 241 16.54 11.86 5.22
N ALA A 242 16.70 11.72 3.91
CA ALA A 242 16.82 12.85 3.00
C ALA A 242 15.57 13.78 3.00
N LEU A 243 14.40 13.23 3.32
CA LEU A 243 13.14 13.98 3.36
C LEU A 243 12.84 14.63 4.72
N HIS A 244 13.23 13.97 5.82
CA HIS A 244 12.79 14.32 7.18
C HIS A 244 13.92 14.74 8.12
N GLY A 245 15.19 14.64 7.71
CA GLY A 245 16.33 15.10 8.50
C GLY A 245 16.53 14.30 9.78
N ASP A 246 16.87 14.97 10.87
CA ASP A 246 17.26 14.35 12.15
C ASP A 246 16.08 13.85 13.00
N ASP A 247 14.83 14.15 12.61
CA ASP A 247 13.61 13.71 13.32
C ASP A 247 13.27 12.25 12.97
N GLN A 248 14.17 11.34 13.37
CA GLN A 248 14.09 9.91 13.06
C GLN A 248 13.73 9.07 14.28
N PRO A 249 12.97 7.98 14.09
CA PRO A 249 12.75 7.01 15.16
C PRO A 249 14.08 6.41 15.62
N THR A 250 14.11 5.96 16.87
CA THR A 250 15.26 5.23 17.37
C THR A 250 15.39 3.88 16.65
N LYS A 251 16.56 3.25 16.78
CA LYS A 251 16.80 1.91 16.25
C LYS A 251 15.84 0.89 16.86
N GLU A 252 15.50 1.02 18.14
CA GLU A 252 14.59 0.14 18.85
C GLU A 252 13.14 0.26 18.35
N ALA A 253 12.67 1.47 18.03
CA ALA A 253 11.37 1.68 17.37
C ALA A 253 11.34 1.02 15.99
N LEU A 254 12.41 1.17 15.19
CA LEU A 254 12.50 0.56 13.86
C LEU A 254 12.54 -0.98 13.93
N LEU A 255 13.22 -1.56 14.91
CA LEU A 255 13.20 -3.00 15.17
C LEU A 255 11.81 -3.50 15.60
N ALA A 256 10.98 -2.62 16.14
CA ALA A 256 9.59 -2.90 16.49
C ALA A 256 8.63 -2.77 15.30
N THR A 257 9.06 -2.22 14.17
CA THR A 257 8.27 -2.11 12.93
C THR A 257 9.00 -2.71 11.72
N PRO A 258 9.37 -4.00 11.75
CA PRO A 258 10.01 -4.64 10.61
C PRO A 258 9.13 -4.62 9.36
N THR A 259 9.77 -4.71 8.19
CA THR A 259 9.05 -4.86 6.91
C THR A 259 8.11 -6.09 6.98
N PRO A 260 6.81 -5.94 6.67
CA PRO A 260 5.82 -7.00 6.86
C PRO A 260 6.13 -8.23 6.02
N THR A 261 6.05 -9.41 6.63
CA THR A 261 6.20 -10.70 5.93
C THR A 261 4.86 -11.42 5.80
N LEU A 262 4.79 -12.50 5.02
CA LEU A 262 3.59 -13.34 4.90
C LEU A 262 3.14 -13.92 6.25
N ASN A 263 4.02 -13.98 7.24
CA ASN A 263 3.75 -14.47 8.60
C ASN A 263 3.37 -13.36 9.58
N SER A 264 3.11 -12.13 9.10
CA SER A 264 2.71 -11.01 9.96
C SER A 264 1.40 -11.34 10.68
N GLN A 265 1.39 -11.15 12.00
CA GLN A 265 0.22 -11.43 12.83
C GLN A 265 -0.57 -10.16 13.09
N THR A 266 -1.88 -10.28 13.27
CA THR A 266 -2.73 -9.14 13.63
C THR A 266 -3.50 -9.40 14.92
N ILE A 267 -3.79 -8.33 15.66
CA ILE A 267 -4.86 -8.30 16.66
C ILE A 267 -5.77 -7.15 16.27
N GLY A 268 -7.04 -7.45 15.97
CA GLY A 268 -7.94 -6.43 15.43
C GLY A 268 -7.34 -5.82 14.15
N ARG A 269 -7.17 -4.49 14.14
CA ARG A 269 -6.52 -3.77 13.04
C ARG A 269 -5.00 -3.65 13.15
N TYR A 270 -4.43 -3.95 14.31
CA TYR A 270 -3.02 -3.70 14.59
C TYR A 270 -2.15 -4.84 14.07
N SER A 271 -1.09 -4.52 13.34
CA SER A 271 -0.09 -5.51 12.89
C SER A 271 0.97 -5.67 13.96
N VAL A 272 1.13 -6.88 14.48
CA VAL A 272 1.89 -7.17 15.70
C VAL A 272 3.23 -7.80 15.37
N THR A 273 4.26 -7.33 16.06
CA THR A 273 5.65 -7.66 15.78
C THR A 273 6.32 -8.18 17.06
N GLY A 274 7.01 -9.32 16.96
CA GLY A 274 7.85 -9.86 18.04
C GLY A 274 7.23 -9.94 19.45
N LEU A 275 8.10 -10.06 20.46
CA LEU A 275 7.77 -10.00 21.89
C LEU A 275 8.82 -9.10 22.56
N ILE A 276 8.37 -8.05 23.25
CA ILE A 276 9.29 -7.10 23.92
C ILE A 276 9.31 -7.26 25.44
N GLY A 277 8.28 -7.90 26.01
CA GLY A 277 8.21 -8.11 27.45
C GLY A 277 7.25 -9.22 27.84
N MET A 278 7.62 -9.99 28.86
CA MET A 278 6.77 -11.00 29.47
C MET A 278 6.81 -10.81 30.99
N GLY A 279 5.64 -10.84 31.62
CA GLY A 279 5.52 -10.79 33.07
C GLY A 279 4.46 -11.77 33.56
N SER A 280 4.27 -11.83 34.88
CA SER A 280 3.31 -12.74 35.53
C SER A 280 1.86 -12.57 35.05
N PHE A 281 1.51 -11.38 34.56
CA PHE A 281 0.16 -11.02 34.10
C PHE A 281 0.06 -10.92 32.57
N GLY A 282 0.97 -11.59 31.85
CA GLY A 282 0.90 -11.73 30.40
C GLY A 282 2.03 -11.02 29.64
N ARG A 283 1.83 -10.81 28.34
CA ARG A 283 2.88 -10.46 27.36
C ARG A 283 2.64 -9.10 26.73
N VAL A 284 3.72 -8.40 26.38
CA VAL A 284 3.70 -7.11 25.70
C VAL A 284 4.38 -7.27 24.34
N ARG A 285 3.71 -6.80 23.29
CA ARG A 285 4.22 -6.83 21.92
C ARG A 285 4.06 -5.46 21.27
N PRO A 286 5.05 -4.97 20.51
CA PRO A 286 4.85 -3.82 19.65
C PRO A 286 3.85 -4.16 18.56
N ALA A 287 3.14 -3.14 18.09
CA ALA A 287 2.29 -3.25 16.93
C ALA A 287 2.21 -1.91 16.19
N THR A 288 1.87 -1.94 14.91
CA THR A 288 1.57 -0.75 14.13
C THR A 288 0.06 -0.56 14.02
N ASP A 289 -0.45 0.63 14.34
CA ASP A 289 -1.81 1.02 13.95
C ASP A 289 -1.79 1.55 12.51
N PRO A 290 -2.40 0.83 11.55
CA PRO A 290 -2.38 1.23 10.15
C PRO A 290 -3.08 2.57 9.89
N GLN A 291 -4.01 3.03 10.73
CA GLN A 291 -4.76 4.27 10.46
C GLN A 291 -4.10 5.54 11.01
N SER A 292 -3.40 5.43 12.13
CA SER A 292 -2.67 6.57 12.72
C SER A 292 -1.22 6.63 12.24
N ASP A 293 -0.72 5.57 11.59
CA ASP A 293 0.66 5.41 11.17
C ASP A 293 1.64 5.47 12.35
N ARG A 294 1.21 4.90 13.49
CA ARG A 294 1.93 4.94 14.78
C ARG A 294 2.31 3.57 15.30
N LEU A 295 3.41 3.56 16.05
CA LEU A 295 3.83 2.44 16.86
C LEU A 295 3.12 2.44 18.22
N VAL A 296 2.49 1.31 18.54
CA VAL A 296 1.75 1.08 19.78
C VAL A 296 2.28 -0.13 20.53
N ALA A 297 1.94 -0.25 21.81
CA ALA A 297 2.19 -1.45 22.59
C ALA A 297 0.89 -2.21 22.88
N ILE A 298 0.87 -3.52 22.67
CA ILE A 298 -0.26 -4.38 23.01
C ILE A 298 0.11 -5.24 24.21
N LYS A 299 -0.54 -5.01 25.35
CA LYS A 299 -0.50 -5.91 26.51
C LYS A 299 -1.60 -6.95 26.37
N THR A 300 -1.23 -8.21 26.15
CA THR A 300 -2.14 -9.35 26.25
C THR A 300 -2.19 -9.87 27.69
N ILE A 301 -3.38 -9.95 28.26
CA ILE A 301 -3.67 -10.50 29.57
C ILE A 301 -4.54 -11.74 29.37
N GLU A 302 -4.02 -12.90 29.76
CA GLU A 302 -4.74 -14.17 29.74
C GLU A 302 -5.27 -14.45 31.15
N ILE A 303 -6.58 -14.67 31.27
CA ILE A 303 -7.18 -14.95 32.57
C ILE A 303 -8.23 -16.05 32.47
N ARG A 304 -8.35 -16.85 33.53
CA ARG A 304 -9.47 -17.80 33.63
C ARG A 304 -10.80 -17.06 33.56
N ALA A 305 -11.76 -17.60 32.80
CA ALA A 305 -13.04 -16.94 32.53
C ALA A 305 -13.80 -16.52 33.80
N ASN A 306 -13.68 -17.28 34.90
CA ASN A 306 -14.31 -16.97 36.19
C ASN A 306 -13.74 -15.71 36.89
N ASN A 307 -12.56 -15.22 36.47
CA ASN A 307 -11.93 -14.02 37.02
C ASN A 307 -12.03 -12.81 36.08
N ALA A 308 -12.72 -12.93 34.93
CA ALA A 308 -12.81 -11.87 33.92
C ALA A 308 -13.39 -10.56 34.46
N GLN A 309 -14.34 -10.62 35.42
CA GLN A 309 -14.94 -9.42 36.01
C GLN A 309 -13.94 -8.56 36.78
N ALA A 310 -12.95 -9.17 37.45
CA ALA A 310 -11.92 -8.44 38.17
C ALA A 310 -10.98 -7.69 37.21
N ILE A 311 -10.70 -8.27 36.04
CA ILE A 311 -9.91 -7.60 34.99
C ILE A 311 -10.70 -6.47 34.36
N ARG A 312 -11.99 -6.67 34.05
CA ARG A 312 -12.85 -5.60 33.51
C ARG A 312 -12.83 -4.34 34.37
N ARG A 313 -12.95 -4.46 35.69
CA ARG A 313 -12.85 -3.29 36.60
C ARG A 313 -11.51 -2.55 36.50
N LYS A 314 -10.40 -3.27 36.28
CA LYS A 314 -9.08 -2.66 36.08
C LYS A 314 -9.00 -1.96 34.73
N LEU A 315 -9.55 -2.56 33.68
CA LEU A 315 -9.63 -1.97 32.35
C LEU A 315 -10.47 -0.68 32.37
N ASP A 316 -11.63 -0.70 33.05
CA ASP A 316 -12.48 0.49 33.23
C ASP A 316 -11.72 1.62 33.93
N LEU A 317 -10.87 1.31 34.92
CA LEU A 317 -10.02 2.31 35.58
C LEU A 317 -8.96 2.87 34.61
N MET A 318 -8.32 2.01 33.81
CA MET A 318 -7.31 2.44 32.83
C MET A 318 -7.93 3.32 31.74
N ASP A 319 -9.11 3.00 31.25
CA ASP A 319 -9.85 3.82 30.28
C ASP A 319 -10.22 5.18 30.89
N ASN A 320 -10.68 5.20 32.14
CA ASN A 320 -10.97 6.44 32.86
C ASN A 320 -9.73 7.33 33.02
N LEU A 321 -8.59 6.75 33.42
CA LEU A 321 -7.33 7.48 33.54
C LEU A 321 -6.86 8.03 32.19
N SER A 322 -7.00 7.24 31.12
CA SER A 322 -6.62 7.65 29.76
C SER A 322 -7.47 8.83 29.27
N ARG A 323 -8.78 8.79 29.55
CA ARG A 323 -9.71 9.88 29.23
C ARG A 323 -9.39 11.16 30.01
N LEU A 324 -9.07 11.04 31.31
CA LEU A 324 -8.63 12.17 32.13
C LEU A 324 -7.30 12.75 31.63
N ALA A 325 -6.31 11.90 31.34
CA ALA A 325 -5.02 12.32 30.80
C ALA A 325 -5.17 13.07 29.47
N ASN A 326 -6.09 12.63 28.60
CA ASN A 326 -6.41 13.34 27.35
C ASN A 326 -7.05 14.71 27.61
N ALA A 327 -8.03 14.79 28.52
CA ALA A 327 -8.70 16.06 28.87
C ALA A 327 -7.71 17.08 29.44
N GLU A 328 -6.78 16.62 30.28
CA GLU A 328 -5.74 17.43 30.92
C GLU A 328 -4.46 17.59 30.07
N LYS A 329 -4.46 17.08 28.83
CA LYS A 329 -3.31 17.08 27.90
C LYS A 329 -2.01 16.52 28.52
N GLN A 330 -2.11 15.55 29.44
CA GLN A 330 -0.98 14.95 30.13
C GLN A 330 -0.25 13.95 29.24
N THR A 331 1.00 14.25 28.88
CA THR A 331 1.84 13.39 28.01
C THR A 331 2.62 12.32 28.76
N ASN A 332 2.73 12.42 30.09
CA ASN A 332 3.56 11.56 30.92
C ASN A 332 2.83 10.31 31.45
N ILE A 333 1.62 10.04 30.95
CA ILE A 333 0.80 8.91 31.37
C ILE A 333 0.54 8.05 30.14
N LEU A 334 0.84 6.75 30.26
CA LEU A 334 0.49 5.75 29.27
C LEU A 334 -1.03 5.65 29.14
N ARG A 335 -1.52 5.70 27.91
CA ARG A 335 -2.95 5.77 27.60
C ARG A 335 -3.40 4.50 26.92
N VAL A 336 -4.59 4.05 27.28
CA VAL A 336 -5.33 3.03 26.54
C VAL A 336 -6.03 3.70 25.37
N ILE A 337 -5.73 3.20 24.17
CA ILE A 337 -6.39 3.61 22.93
C ILE A 337 -7.63 2.74 22.69
N GLU A 338 -7.49 1.44 22.96
CA GLU A 338 -8.53 0.45 22.71
C GLU A 338 -8.28 -0.77 23.59
N THR A 339 -9.35 -1.49 23.92
CA THR A 339 -9.26 -2.83 24.52
C THR A 339 -10.07 -3.81 23.68
N ILE A 340 -9.42 -4.91 23.25
CA ILE A 340 -10.04 -5.99 22.49
C ILE A 340 -10.17 -7.20 23.41
N HIS A 341 -11.41 -7.69 23.60
CA HIS A 341 -11.68 -8.91 24.38
C HIS A 341 -11.96 -10.08 23.43
N VAL A 342 -11.17 -11.14 23.57
CA VAL A 342 -11.39 -12.42 22.89
C VAL A 342 -11.87 -13.42 23.95
N PRO A 343 -13.19 -13.70 24.01
CA PRO A 343 -13.72 -14.66 24.98
C PRO A 343 -13.28 -16.08 24.60
N GLY A 344 -12.90 -16.87 25.60
CA GLY A 344 -12.57 -18.28 25.39
C GLY A 344 -13.35 -19.19 26.32
N THR A 345 -13.27 -20.50 26.07
CA THR A 345 -14.02 -21.49 26.86
C THR A 345 -13.45 -21.70 28.25
N ARG A 346 -12.14 -21.46 28.43
CA ARG A 346 -11.43 -21.62 29.71
C ARG A 346 -10.61 -20.39 30.09
N ILE A 347 -10.09 -19.71 29.09
CA ILE A 347 -9.21 -18.54 29.23
C ILE A 347 -9.77 -17.45 28.33
N ASP A 348 -9.97 -16.27 28.91
CA ASP A 348 -10.26 -15.04 28.19
C ASP A 348 -8.96 -14.31 27.92
N GLU A 349 -8.82 -13.74 26.72
CA GLU A 349 -7.71 -12.86 26.37
C GLU A 349 -8.20 -11.41 26.28
N PHE A 350 -7.53 -10.52 26.99
CA PHE A 350 -7.71 -9.08 26.87
C PHE A 350 -6.46 -8.47 26.25
N HIS A 351 -6.61 -7.80 25.11
CA HIS A 351 -5.53 -7.06 24.46
C HIS A 351 -5.76 -5.57 24.72
N VAL A 352 -4.87 -4.98 25.51
CA VAL A 352 -4.91 -3.55 25.85
C VAL A 352 -3.90 -2.82 24.97
N ILE A 353 -4.39 -1.91 24.14
CA ILE A 353 -3.60 -1.17 23.16
C ILE A 353 -3.19 0.15 23.82
N LEU A 354 -1.88 0.41 23.84
CA LEU A 354 -1.27 1.42 24.69
C LEU A 354 -0.40 2.39 23.86
N GLU A 355 -0.51 3.68 24.16
CA GLU A 355 0.31 4.75 23.60
C GLU A 355 0.86 5.71 24.68
N PRO A 356 2.04 6.32 24.48
CA PRO A 356 2.98 6.03 23.39
C PRO A 356 3.67 4.67 23.60
N PHE A 357 4.18 4.08 22.52
CA PHE A 357 5.19 3.03 22.66
C PHE A 357 6.45 3.62 23.29
N VAL A 358 7.00 2.94 24.29
CA VAL A 358 8.22 3.35 25.00
C VAL A 358 9.21 2.19 25.01
N GLU A 359 10.39 2.43 24.45
CA GLU A 359 11.42 1.42 24.23
C GLU A 359 12.21 1.07 25.49
N ILE A 360 12.36 2.06 26.38
CA ILE A 360 13.27 2.03 27.51
C ILE A 360 12.46 2.32 28.79
N THR A 361 12.53 1.41 29.75
CA THR A 361 12.04 1.64 31.11
C THR A 361 13.11 2.34 31.93
N PHE A 362 12.73 2.97 33.06
CA PHE A 362 13.68 3.63 33.97
C PHE A 362 14.87 2.73 34.39
N GLU A 363 14.70 1.41 34.41
CA GLU A 363 15.75 0.44 34.73
C GLU A 363 16.89 0.37 33.72
N LYS A 364 16.65 0.86 32.49
CA LYS A 364 17.61 0.83 31.37
C LYS A 364 18.18 2.22 31.05
N ILE A 365 17.84 3.26 31.81
CA ILE A 365 18.46 4.57 31.67
C ILE A 365 19.94 4.45 32.11
N PRO A 366 20.91 4.82 31.26
CA PRO A 366 22.33 4.73 31.62
C PRO A 366 22.61 5.49 32.93
N GLN A 367 23.36 4.86 33.84
CA GLN A 367 23.86 5.56 35.03
C GLN A 367 24.80 6.69 34.58
N GLY A 368 24.32 7.93 34.56
CA GLY A 368 25.11 9.10 34.16
C GLY A 368 24.33 10.24 33.50
N THR A 369 23.06 10.05 33.13
CA THR A 369 22.19 11.16 32.70
C THR A 369 21.56 11.82 33.93
N GLN A 370 22.31 12.71 34.58
CA GLN A 370 21.78 13.82 35.38
C GLN A 370 22.19 15.14 34.75
#